data_AF-A0A1G4AJ66-F1
#
_entry.id   AF-A0A1G4AJ66-F1
#
_cell.length_a   1.000
_cell.length_b   1.000
_cell.length_c   1.000
_cell.angle_alpha   90.00
_cell.angle_beta   90.00
_cell.angle_gamma   90.00
#
_symmetry.space_group_name_H-M   'P 1'
#
loop_
_entity.id
_entity.type
_entity.pdbx_description
1 polymer ?
#
loop_
_entity_poly.entity_id
_entity_poly.type
_entity_poly.pdbx_seq_one_letter_code
_entity_poly.pdbx_strand_id
1 'polypeptide(L)'
;MFLMLNLAPWRYRHIFTKQGGPITRIEFSEFPVLGRKCFQANAYLAPHLTGKPRPEHNLYSDADGTGTNLSAMVARYMAISEALERWAFHVKVRDFDRDLYGFDRDSSSNGMAAFPGLFAGQCRTKAYWEALERHCVIAWWDGRLTARERPTSWADVHAVQIEHPLGRGVMVILYKKCTPGDFFSYGHAAGHDFASASQRASIELCRNEYVLRCFRATHPTFTIDDLPQIKNIFERRLIFFSFPEGHALFQERLRTPVQARRPASPPRVMFDGPLLGPWSRYATVWRGAFELPTESCMGPKLDFFFW
;
A
#
# COMPACT_ATOMS: atom_id res chain seq x y z
N MET A 1 -11.14 21.37 -14.09
CA MET A 1 -11.84 20.12 -13.75
C MET A 1 -11.70 19.18 -14.94
N PHE A 2 -10.78 18.22 -14.90
CA PHE A 2 -10.65 17.23 -15.98
C PHE A 2 -11.76 16.18 -15.84
N LEU A 3 -12.52 15.94 -16.91
CA LEU A 3 -13.60 14.95 -16.95
C LEU A 3 -13.02 13.55 -16.64
N MET A 4 -13.56 12.88 -15.61
CA MET A 4 -13.12 11.53 -15.24
C MET A 4 -13.83 10.48 -16.11
N LEU A 5 -13.25 10.16 -17.28
CA LEU A 5 -13.76 9.09 -18.12
C LEU A 5 -13.15 7.74 -17.70
N ASN A 6 -13.87 6.99 -16.87
CA ASN A 6 -13.50 5.62 -16.51
C ASN A 6 -13.98 4.64 -17.59
N LEU A 7 -13.05 4.00 -18.30
CA LEU A 7 -13.36 2.99 -19.32
C LEU A 7 -13.26 1.56 -18.80
N ALA A 8 -13.23 1.33 -17.49
CA ALA A 8 -13.16 -0.01 -16.90
C ALA A 8 -14.19 -1.00 -17.47
N PRO A 9 -15.49 -0.66 -17.63
CA PRO A 9 -16.47 -1.60 -18.19
C PRO A 9 -16.09 -2.08 -19.59
N TRP A 10 -15.56 -1.18 -20.42
CA TRP A 10 -15.14 -1.51 -21.77
C TRP A 10 -13.77 -2.19 -21.81
N ARG A 11 -12.76 -1.65 -21.14
CA ARG A 11 -11.40 -2.19 -21.17
C ARG A 11 -11.31 -3.57 -20.49
N TYR A 12 -12.11 -3.82 -19.46
CA TYR A 12 -12.07 -5.09 -18.72
C TYR A 12 -13.08 -6.13 -19.21
N ARG A 13 -13.82 -5.88 -20.30
CA ARG A 13 -14.81 -6.83 -20.85
C ARG A 13 -14.25 -8.21 -21.23
N HIS A 14 -12.95 -8.28 -21.50
CA HIS A 14 -12.19 -9.50 -21.83
C HIS A 14 -11.00 -9.72 -20.89
N ILE A 15 -11.16 -9.35 -19.61
CA ILE A 15 -10.08 -9.44 -18.63
C ILE A 15 -9.86 -10.88 -18.13
N PHE A 16 -10.85 -11.76 -18.27
CA PHE A 16 -10.77 -13.13 -17.75
C PHE A 16 -10.02 -14.08 -18.69
N THR A 17 -9.32 -15.06 -18.14
CA THR A 17 -8.56 -16.09 -18.90
C THR A 17 -9.41 -16.86 -19.88
N LYS A 18 -10.69 -17.14 -19.55
CA LYS A 18 -11.65 -17.76 -20.48
C LYS A 18 -11.87 -16.97 -21.77
N GLN A 19 -11.49 -15.69 -21.79
CA GLN A 19 -11.59 -14.77 -22.93
C GLN A 19 -10.20 -14.32 -23.41
N GLY A 20 -9.13 -15.03 -23.02
CA GLY A 20 -7.75 -14.69 -23.35
C GLY A 20 -7.14 -13.57 -22.50
N GLY A 21 -7.77 -13.21 -21.38
CA GLY A 21 -7.28 -12.18 -20.45
C GLY A 21 -6.41 -12.70 -19.29
N PRO A 22 -5.84 -11.79 -18.49
CA PRO A 22 -4.84 -12.14 -17.47
C PRO A 22 -5.45 -12.58 -16.13
N ILE A 23 -6.74 -12.37 -15.89
CA ILE A 23 -7.38 -12.62 -14.58
C ILE A 23 -8.07 -13.98 -14.58
N THR A 24 -7.75 -14.84 -13.63
CA THR A 24 -8.37 -16.18 -13.50
C THR A 24 -9.72 -16.11 -12.80
N ARG A 25 -9.78 -15.35 -11.71
CA ARG A 25 -10.98 -15.20 -10.89
C ARG A 25 -10.95 -13.87 -10.14
N ILE A 26 -12.14 -13.45 -9.71
CA ILE A 26 -12.33 -12.34 -8.78
C ILE A 26 -13.25 -12.83 -7.67
N GLU A 27 -12.80 -12.68 -6.43
CA GLU A 27 -13.63 -12.85 -5.25
C GLU A 27 -14.03 -11.48 -4.73
N PHE A 28 -15.21 -11.37 -4.12
CA PHE A 28 -15.59 -10.16 -3.44
C PHE A 28 -16.54 -10.47 -2.29
N SER A 29 -16.47 -9.64 -1.26
CA SER A 29 -17.32 -9.74 -0.07
C SER A 29 -17.62 -8.34 0.46
N GLU A 30 -18.61 -8.26 1.35
CA GLU A 30 -18.79 -7.07 2.17
C GLU A 30 -17.61 -6.92 3.12
N PHE A 31 -17.11 -5.69 3.24
CA PHE A 31 -15.97 -5.36 4.08
C PHE A 31 -16.26 -4.01 4.76
N PRO A 32 -16.71 -3.99 6.03
CA PRO A 32 -17.01 -2.75 6.71
C PRO A 32 -15.73 -1.96 7.00
N VAL A 33 -15.76 -0.65 6.75
CA VAL A 33 -14.67 0.28 7.05
C VAL A 33 -15.19 1.33 8.02
N LEU A 34 -14.80 1.24 9.29
CA LEU A 34 -15.16 2.17 10.36
C LEU A 34 -16.66 2.53 10.38
N GLY A 35 -17.52 1.52 10.43
CA GLY A 35 -18.98 1.66 10.47
C GLY A 35 -19.65 1.90 9.12
N ARG A 36 -18.88 2.06 8.03
CA ARG A 36 -19.41 2.19 6.67
C ARG A 36 -19.38 0.85 5.96
N LYS A 37 -20.50 0.48 5.34
CA LYS A 37 -20.57 -0.69 4.47
C LYS A 37 -19.78 -0.44 3.19
N CYS A 38 -18.66 -1.13 3.03
CA CYS A 38 -17.89 -1.17 1.78
C CYS A 38 -17.87 -2.62 1.25
N PHE A 39 -17.29 -2.78 0.07
CA PHE A 39 -17.00 -4.07 -0.54
C PHE A 39 -15.51 -4.17 -0.78
N GLN A 40 -14.93 -5.34 -0.51
CA GLN A 40 -13.58 -5.69 -0.90
C GLN A 40 -13.65 -6.71 -2.02
N ALA A 41 -12.80 -6.55 -3.03
CA ALA A 41 -12.61 -7.51 -4.11
C ALA A 41 -11.14 -7.88 -4.23
N ASN A 42 -10.88 -9.15 -4.50
CA ASN A 42 -9.57 -9.75 -4.70
C ASN A 42 -9.50 -10.31 -6.12
N ALA A 43 -8.52 -9.89 -6.90
CA ALA A 43 -8.28 -10.37 -8.26
C ALA A 43 -7.03 -11.24 -8.30
N TYR A 44 -7.08 -12.31 -9.10
CA TYR A 44 -6.00 -13.29 -9.19
C TYR A 44 -5.52 -13.37 -10.64
N LEU A 45 -4.22 -13.21 -10.85
CA LEU A 45 -3.60 -13.35 -12.16
C LEU A 45 -3.53 -14.83 -12.57
N ALA A 46 -3.35 -15.06 -13.86
CA ALA A 46 -3.00 -16.38 -14.38
C ALA A 46 -1.63 -16.81 -13.85
N PRO A 47 -1.44 -18.09 -13.41
CA PRO A 47 -0.20 -18.53 -12.77
C PRO A 47 1.07 -18.27 -13.59
N HIS A 48 0.98 -18.30 -14.92
CA HIS A 48 2.12 -18.05 -15.79
C HIS A 48 2.56 -16.57 -15.82
N LEU A 49 1.75 -15.64 -15.31
CA LEU A 49 2.05 -14.19 -15.29
C LEU A 49 2.74 -13.75 -14.00
N THR A 50 2.70 -14.56 -12.95
CA THR A 50 3.21 -14.23 -11.61
C THR A 50 4.65 -14.71 -11.40
N GLY A 51 5.17 -15.51 -12.34
CA GLY A 51 6.54 -16.05 -12.31
C GLY A 51 6.72 -17.21 -11.31
N LYS A 52 7.93 -17.30 -10.72
CA LYS A 52 8.33 -18.30 -9.70
C LYS A 52 7.30 -18.46 -8.56
N PRO A 53 7.30 -19.61 -7.84
CA PRO A 53 6.43 -19.79 -6.67
C PRO A 53 6.63 -18.64 -5.68
N ARG A 54 5.50 -18.08 -5.23
CA ARG A 54 5.47 -16.93 -4.33
C ARG A 54 6.02 -17.32 -2.96
N PRO A 55 6.65 -16.37 -2.22
CA PRO A 55 6.91 -16.60 -0.81
C PRO A 55 5.59 -16.91 -0.09
N GLU A 56 5.61 -17.88 0.82
CA GLU A 56 4.45 -18.18 1.66
C GLU A 56 4.06 -16.94 2.49
N HIS A 57 2.85 -16.45 2.30
CA HIS A 57 2.24 -15.40 3.11
C HIS A 57 1.52 -16.03 4.30
N ASN A 58 1.74 -15.47 5.50
CA ASN A 58 1.09 -15.94 6.73
C ASN A 58 -0.12 -15.09 7.09
N LEU A 59 -0.18 -13.84 6.61
CA LEU A 59 -1.23 -12.88 6.96
C LEU A 59 -2.12 -12.55 5.78
N TYR A 60 -1.52 -12.29 4.62
CA TYR A 60 -2.24 -11.82 3.45
C TYR A 60 -2.60 -12.97 2.51
N SER A 61 -3.71 -12.81 1.78
CA SER A 61 -4.10 -13.76 0.73
C SER A 61 -3.16 -13.68 -0.46
N ASP A 62 -3.08 -14.75 -1.25
CA ASP A 62 -2.42 -14.80 -2.56
C ASP A 62 -3.15 -14.00 -3.67
N ALA A 63 -3.88 -12.96 -3.33
CA ALA A 63 -4.50 -12.08 -4.31
C ALA A 63 -3.44 -11.21 -4.99
N ASP A 64 -3.56 -11.03 -6.31
CA ASP A 64 -2.70 -10.15 -7.10
C ASP A 64 -3.22 -8.72 -7.14
N GLY A 65 -4.39 -8.44 -6.59
CA GLY A 65 -4.98 -7.10 -6.60
C GLY A 65 -6.14 -7.04 -5.63
N THR A 66 -6.24 -5.96 -4.85
CA THR A 66 -7.20 -5.89 -3.75
C THR A 66 -7.86 -4.50 -3.73
N GLY A 67 -9.07 -4.40 -4.27
CA GLY A 67 -9.83 -3.15 -4.30
C GLY A 67 -10.86 -3.05 -3.18
N THR A 68 -10.99 -1.89 -2.54
CA THR A 68 -12.09 -1.62 -1.59
C THR A 68 -12.84 -0.35 -1.97
N ASN A 69 -14.17 -0.42 -2.02
CA ASN A 69 -15.03 0.71 -2.38
C ASN A 69 -16.47 0.53 -1.86
N LEU A 70 -17.24 1.61 -1.79
CA LEU A 70 -18.69 1.56 -1.49
C LEU A 70 -19.48 0.81 -2.57
N SER A 71 -19.00 0.81 -3.81
CA SER A 71 -19.57 0.04 -4.91
C SER A 71 -18.79 -1.25 -5.14
N ALA A 72 -19.46 -2.39 -5.08
CA ALA A 72 -18.87 -3.69 -5.38
C ALA A 72 -18.22 -3.72 -6.78
N MET A 73 -18.86 -3.10 -7.77
CA MET A 73 -18.31 -3.01 -9.13
C MET A 73 -17.01 -2.21 -9.19
N VAL A 74 -16.96 -1.06 -8.51
CA VAL A 74 -15.73 -0.24 -8.45
C VAL A 74 -14.62 -0.97 -7.70
N ALA A 75 -14.95 -1.67 -6.61
CA ALA A 75 -13.99 -2.51 -5.87
C ALA A 75 -13.36 -3.56 -6.79
N ARG A 76 -14.15 -4.25 -7.61
CA ARG A 76 -13.63 -5.23 -8.61
C ARG A 76 -12.71 -4.58 -9.64
N TYR A 77 -13.05 -3.40 -10.15
CA TYR A 77 -12.20 -2.67 -11.10
C TYR A 77 -10.89 -2.20 -10.48
N MET A 78 -10.92 -1.77 -9.21
CA MET A 78 -9.72 -1.45 -8.44
C MET A 78 -8.84 -2.70 -8.28
N ALA A 79 -9.42 -3.84 -7.90
CA ALA A 79 -8.71 -5.11 -7.76
C ALA A 79 -8.05 -5.54 -9.08
N ILE A 80 -8.77 -5.43 -10.21
CA ILE A 80 -8.21 -5.70 -11.54
C ILE A 80 -7.05 -4.76 -11.85
N SER A 81 -7.19 -3.46 -11.55
CA SER A 81 -6.14 -2.47 -11.81
C SER A 81 -4.86 -2.84 -11.06
N GLU A 82 -4.96 -3.15 -9.77
CA GLU A 82 -3.82 -3.54 -8.94
C GLU A 82 -3.20 -4.88 -9.39
N ALA A 83 -4.01 -5.82 -9.89
CA ALA A 83 -3.49 -7.04 -10.53
C ALA A 83 -2.71 -6.77 -11.81
N LEU A 84 -3.16 -5.84 -12.65
CA LEU A 84 -2.41 -5.44 -13.85
C LEU A 84 -1.10 -4.73 -13.49
N GLU A 85 -1.08 -3.98 -12.38
CA GLU A 85 0.11 -3.37 -11.82
C GLU A 85 1.12 -4.43 -11.36
N ARG A 86 0.68 -5.43 -10.57
CA ARG A 86 1.55 -6.54 -10.15
C ARG A 86 2.08 -7.34 -11.34
N TRP A 87 1.26 -7.56 -12.37
CA TRP A 87 1.74 -8.17 -13.62
C TRP A 87 2.84 -7.33 -14.29
N ALA A 88 2.63 -6.02 -14.42
CA ALA A 88 3.63 -5.12 -15.00
C ALA A 88 4.94 -5.12 -14.20
N PHE A 89 4.85 -5.12 -12.87
CA PHE A 89 5.99 -5.23 -11.97
C PHE A 89 6.78 -6.52 -12.22
N HIS A 90 6.12 -7.68 -12.22
CA HIS A 90 6.80 -8.97 -12.40
C HIS A 90 7.54 -9.10 -13.72
N VAL A 91 7.01 -8.46 -14.77
CA VAL A 91 7.68 -8.38 -16.07
C VAL A 91 8.87 -7.41 -15.99
N LYS A 92 8.65 -6.16 -15.58
CA LYS A 92 9.67 -5.10 -15.69
C LYS A 92 10.81 -5.16 -14.68
N VAL A 93 10.59 -5.71 -13.48
CA VAL A 93 11.64 -5.79 -12.46
C VAL A 93 12.78 -6.76 -12.87
N ARG A 94 12.52 -7.67 -13.80
CA ARG A 94 13.47 -8.69 -14.32
C ARG A 94 13.87 -8.47 -15.77
N ASP A 95 13.36 -7.42 -16.40
CA ASP A 95 13.59 -7.15 -17.82
C ASP A 95 14.96 -6.48 -18.03
N PHE A 96 15.46 -6.46 -19.27
CA PHE A 96 16.75 -5.86 -19.59
C PHE A 96 16.76 -4.33 -19.41
N ASP A 97 15.59 -3.69 -19.49
CA ASP A 97 15.39 -2.26 -19.33
C ASP A 97 14.99 -1.87 -17.90
N ARG A 98 15.15 -2.75 -16.91
CA ARG A 98 14.72 -2.50 -15.51
C ARG A 98 15.30 -1.21 -14.92
N ASP A 99 16.54 -0.87 -15.24
CA ASP A 99 17.25 0.31 -14.74
C ASP A 99 16.63 1.61 -15.28
N LEU A 100 16.04 1.58 -16.49
CA LEU A 100 15.31 2.72 -17.07
C LEU A 100 14.15 3.17 -16.19
N TYR A 101 13.51 2.22 -15.51
CA TYR A 101 12.36 2.48 -14.66
C TYR A 101 12.75 2.71 -13.20
N GLY A 102 14.03 2.63 -12.83
CA GLY A 102 14.52 2.76 -11.45
C GLY A 102 14.42 1.47 -10.63
N PHE A 103 14.26 0.28 -11.25
CA PHE A 103 14.23 -0.99 -10.50
C PHE A 103 15.60 -1.44 -9.98
N ASP A 104 16.69 -0.84 -10.46
CA ASP A 104 18.04 -0.99 -9.92
C ASP A 104 18.15 -0.44 -8.50
N ARG A 105 17.47 0.67 -8.21
CA ARG A 105 17.48 1.33 -6.88
C ARG A 105 16.32 0.94 -6.00
N ASP A 106 15.15 0.73 -6.60
CA ASP A 106 13.95 0.27 -5.89
C ASP A 106 13.34 -0.91 -6.64
N SER A 107 13.64 -2.12 -6.17
CA SER A 107 13.17 -3.37 -6.78
C SER A 107 11.75 -3.78 -6.36
N SER A 108 11.00 -2.90 -5.69
CA SER A 108 9.61 -3.13 -5.30
C SER A 108 8.61 -2.58 -6.32
N SER A 109 7.32 -2.86 -6.13
CA SER A 109 6.23 -2.26 -6.92
C SER A 109 5.88 -0.84 -6.47
N ASN A 110 6.76 -0.18 -5.69
CA ASN A 110 6.44 1.10 -5.10
C ASN A 110 6.17 2.18 -6.15
N GLY A 111 5.14 2.98 -5.89
CA GLY A 111 4.74 4.09 -6.73
C GLY A 111 4.21 3.65 -8.09
N MET A 112 3.79 2.39 -8.22
CA MET A 112 3.11 1.92 -9.41
C MET A 112 1.61 2.18 -9.30
N ALA A 113 0.94 2.37 -10.42
CA ALA A 113 -0.51 2.45 -10.47
C ALA A 113 -0.99 1.95 -11.83
N ALA A 114 -2.17 1.34 -11.87
CA ALA A 114 -2.88 1.10 -13.12
C ALA A 114 -4.20 1.88 -13.17
N PHE A 115 -4.54 2.39 -14.36
CA PHE A 115 -5.82 3.04 -14.59
C PHE A 115 -6.41 2.71 -15.98
N PRO A 116 -7.67 2.26 -16.05
CA PRO A 116 -8.34 1.96 -17.32
C PRO A 116 -8.99 3.22 -17.93
N GLY A 117 -8.23 4.31 -18.04
CA GLY A 117 -8.69 5.58 -18.61
C GLY A 117 -8.10 5.86 -19.99
N LEU A 118 -8.68 6.84 -20.70
CA LEU A 118 -8.09 7.36 -21.95
C LEU A 118 -6.81 8.15 -21.71
N PHE A 119 -6.73 8.86 -20.58
CA PHE A 119 -5.63 9.78 -20.28
C PHE A 119 -4.76 9.26 -19.15
N ALA A 120 -3.44 9.40 -19.31
CA ALA A 120 -2.47 8.92 -18.33
C ALA A 120 -2.42 9.74 -17.03
N GLY A 121 -2.95 10.97 -17.02
CA GLY A 121 -2.83 11.89 -15.88
C GLY A 121 -3.40 11.36 -14.56
N GLN A 122 -4.48 10.56 -14.62
CA GLN A 122 -5.06 9.92 -13.44
C GLN A 122 -4.16 8.81 -12.89
N CYS A 123 -3.57 8.02 -13.79
CA CYS A 123 -2.63 6.97 -13.44
C CYS A 123 -1.37 7.57 -12.78
N ARG A 124 -0.80 8.60 -13.41
CA ARG A 124 0.33 9.38 -12.86
C ARG A 124 0.03 9.95 -11.48
N THR A 125 -1.17 10.52 -11.29
CA THR A 125 -1.56 11.10 -9.99
C THR A 125 -1.64 10.03 -8.90
N LYS A 126 -2.17 8.85 -9.20
CA LYS A 126 -2.21 7.73 -8.24
C LYS A 126 -0.81 7.24 -7.88
N ALA A 127 0.02 6.99 -8.89
CA ALA A 127 1.42 6.59 -8.74
C ALA A 127 2.20 7.60 -7.88
N TYR A 128 2.02 8.90 -8.14
CA TYR A 128 2.61 9.97 -7.33
C TYR A 128 2.19 9.91 -5.87
N TRP A 129 0.89 9.74 -5.58
CA TRP A 129 0.42 9.66 -4.20
C TRP A 129 1.00 8.46 -3.47
N GLU A 130 1.09 7.32 -4.13
CA GLU A 130 1.66 6.11 -3.54
C GLU A 130 3.18 6.24 -3.32
N ALA A 131 3.90 6.93 -4.20
CA ALA A 131 5.32 7.25 -4.02
C ALA A 131 5.53 8.24 -2.86
N LEU A 132 4.69 9.27 -2.77
CA LEU A 132 4.71 10.25 -1.69
C LEU A 132 4.49 9.58 -0.34
N GLU A 133 3.47 8.73 -0.26
CA GLU A 133 3.10 7.99 0.94
C GLU A 133 4.29 7.25 1.53
N ARG A 134 4.95 6.42 0.70
CA ARG A 134 6.09 5.62 1.13
C ARG A 134 7.30 6.46 1.50
N HIS A 135 7.63 7.45 0.68
CA HIS A 135 8.74 8.35 0.99
C HIS A 135 8.53 9.04 2.35
N CYS A 136 7.33 9.55 2.61
CA CYS A 136 7.02 10.24 3.87
C CYS A 136 7.06 9.33 5.09
N VAL A 137 6.50 8.11 5.03
CA VAL A 137 6.54 7.17 6.16
C VAL A 137 7.98 6.78 6.50
N ILE A 138 8.76 6.43 5.47
CA ILE A 138 10.16 6.03 5.63
C ILE A 138 11.00 7.21 6.15
N ALA A 139 10.80 8.42 5.62
CA ALA A 139 11.54 9.60 6.05
C ALA A 139 11.18 10.03 7.49
N TRP A 140 9.90 9.92 7.87
CA TRP A 140 9.46 10.18 9.24
C TRP A 140 10.07 9.18 10.22
N TRP A 141 10.05 7.89 9.87
CA TRP A 141 10.64 6.85 10.72
C TRP A 141 12.17 6.99 10.84
N ASP A 142 12.86 7.35 9.75
CA ASP A 142 14.32 7.63 9.75
C ASP A 142 14.68 8.95 10.46
N GLY A 143 13.70 9.68 11.02
CA GLY A 143 13.92 10.88 11.82
C GLY A 143 14.11 12.17 11.03
N ARG A 144 13.75 12.19 9.75
CA ARG A 144 13.90 13.36 8.84
C ARG A 144 12.69 14.26 8.79
N LEU A 145 11.50 13.71 9.07
CA LEU A 145 10.24 14.45 9.09
C LEU A 145 9.65 14.51 10.49
N THR A 146 8.92 15.59 10.75
CA THR A 146 8.07 15.75 11.94
C THR A 146 6.70 15.16 11.66
N ALA A 147 6.02 14.70 12.70
CA ALA A 147 4.60 14.42 12.62
C ALA A 147 3.86 15.02 13.81
N ARG A 148 2.57 15.27 13.63
CA ARG A 148 1.70 15.85 14.65
C ARG A 148 0.42 15.05 14.76
N GLU A 149 -0.07 14.90 15.99
CA GLU A 149 -1.38 14.32 16.20
C GLU A 149 -2.48 15.26 15.69
N ARG A 150 -3.54 14.64 15.18
CA ARG A 150 -4.73 15.31 14.66
C ARG A 150 -5.96 14.54 15.13
N PRO A 151 -7.03 15.24 15.54
CA PRO A 151 -8.28 14.57 15.85
C PRO A 151 -8.89 13.94 14.60
N THR A 152 -9.58 12.83 14.78
CA THR A 152 -10.39 12.20 13.73
C THR A 152 -11.87 12.29 14.08
N SER A 153 -12.73 12.00 13.11
CA SER A 153 -14.18 11.88 13.34
C SER A 153 -14.58 10.55 13.97
N TRP A 154 -13.65 9.61 14.14
CA TRP A 154 -13.92 8.28 14.70
C TRP A 154 -13.38 8.22 16.13
N ALA A 155 -14.24 7.89 17.10
CA ALA A 155 -13.92 7.99 18.52
C ALA A 155 -12.66 7.21 18.94
N ASP A 156 -12.46 6.01 18.38
CA ASP A 156 -11.38 5.09 18.77
C ASP A 156 -10.20 5.08 17.78
N VAL A 157 -10.14 6.04 16.85
CA VAL A 157 -9.07 6.11 15.84
C VAL A 157 -8.29 7.41 16.01
N HIS A 158 -6.99 7.26 16.19
CA HIS A 158 -6.05 8.36 16.27
C HIS A 158 -5.40 8.60 14.91
N ALA A 159 -5.03 9.85 14.63
CA ALA A 159 -4.33 10.21 13.40
C ALA A 159 -3.06 10.98 13.70
N VAL A 160 -2.03 10.65 12.94
CA VAL A 160 -0.75 11.34 12.89
C VAL A 160 -0.59 11.87 11.47
N GLN A 161 -0.46 13.19 11.34
CA GLN A 161 -0.13 13.84 10.07
C GLN A 161 1.37 14.07 10.00
N ILE A 162 2.02 13.55 8.95
CA ILE A 162 3.44 13.79 8.67
C ILE A 162 3.56 15.12 7.92
N GLU A 163 4.44 15.99 8.40
CA GLU A 163 4.76 17.27 7.77
C GLU A 163 5.88 17.05 6.75
N HIS A 164 5.67 17.43 5.49
CA HIS A 164 6.63 17.21 4.41
C HIS A 164 6.79 18.43 3.49
N PRO A 165 8.00 18.67 2.94
CA PRO A 165 8.27 19.86 2.12
C PRO A 165 7.80 19.76 0.66
N LEU A 166 7.17 18.66 0.26
CA LEU A 166 6.79 18.35 -1.12
C LEU A 166 5.70 19.25 -1.74
N GLY A 167 5.21 20.24 -0.98
CA GLY A 167 4.34 21.32 -1.47
C GLY A 167 2.92 20.92 -1.88
N ARG A 168 2.62 19.62 -1.99
CA ARG A 168 1.30 19.12 -2.40
C ARG A 168 0.89 17.89 -1.60
N GLY A 169 -0.37 17.91 -1.15
CA GLY A 169 -1.00 16.82 -0.44
C GLY A 169 -0.57 16.72 1.01
N VAL A 170 -1.05 15.67 1.66
CA VAL A 170 -0.73 15.35 3.05
C VAL A 170 -0.52 13.86 3.18
N MET A 171 0.29 13.47 4.17
CA MET A 171 0.49 12.09 4.56
C MET A 171 -0.09 11.86 5.96
N VAL A 172 -0.90 10.81 6.12
CA VAL A 172 -1.55 10.46 7.38
C VAL A 172 -1.28 9.00 7.72
N ILE A 173 -0.96 8.74 8.99
CA ILE A 173 -1.00 7.42 9.61
C ILE A 173 -2.19 7.43 10.57
N LEU A 174 -3.08 6.45 10.42
CA LEU A 174 -4.12 6.15 11.41
C LEU A 174 -3.67 4.97 12.27
N TYR A 175 -4.05 4.99 13.53
CA TYR A 175 -3.90 3.83 14.40
C TYR A 175 -5.06 3.71 15.39
N LYS A 176 -5.34 2.49 15.82
CA LYS A 176 -6.31 2.21 16.88
C LYS A 176 -5.85 1.04 17.74
N LYS A 177 -6.29 1.06 19.00
CA LYS A 177 -6.22 -0.09 19.89
C LYS A 177 -7.44 -0.98 19.64
N CYS A 178 -7.21 -2.27 19.42
CA CYS A 178 -8.22 -3.24 19.04
C CYS A 178 -8.59 -4.14 20.21
N THR A 179 -9.89 -4.25 20.48
CA THR A 179 -10.47 -5.17 21.47
C THR A 179 -11.45 -6.14 20.79
N PRO A 180 -11.65 -7.36 21.32
CA PRO A 180 -10.77 -8.04 22.28
C PRO A 180 -9.40 -8.36 21.64
N GLY A 181 -8.39 -8.65 22.48
CA GLY A 181 -7.06 -9.10 22.04
C GLY A 181 -5.91 -8.13 22.27
N ASP A 182 -6.19 -6.94 22.79
CA ASP A 182 -5.20 -5.94 23.26
C ASP A 182 -4.03 -5.69 22.30
N PHE A 183 -4.34 -5.46 21.02
CA PHE A 183 -3.35 -5.23 19.96
C PHE A 183 -3.60 -3.90 19.24
N PHE A 184 -2.65 -3.46 18.43
CA PHE A 184 -2.76 -2.23 17.64
C PHE A 184 -2.87 -2.54 16.15
N SER A 185 -3.66 -1.74 15.43
CA SER A 185 -3.69 -1.74 13.98
C SER A 185 -3.34 -0.37 13.45
N TYR A 186 -2.73 -0.33 12.27
CA TYR A 186 -2.32 0.89 11.58
C TYR A 186 -2.75 0.85 10.13
N GLY A 187 -2.97 2.00 9.55
CA GLY A 187 -3.07 2.18 8.10
C GLY A 187 -2.57 3.57 7.74
N HIS A 188 -1.97 3.73 6.57
CA HIS A 188 -1.36 4.97 6.17
C HIS A 188 -1.71 5.31 4.73
N ALA A 189 -1.90 6.59 4.44
CA ALA A 189 -2.16 7.02 3.08
C ALA A 189 -1.78 8.47 2.83
N ALA A 190 -1.37 8.74 1.60
CA ALA A 190 -1.30 10.10 1.10
C ALA A 190 -2.62 10.55 0.45
N GLY A 191 -2.92 11.84 0.52
CA GLY A 191 -4.13 12.42 -0.06
C GLY A 191 -3.96 13.89 -0.44
N HIS A 192 -4.99 14.45 -1.07
CA HIS A 192 -5.00 15.88 -1.41
C HIS A 192 -5.13 16.77 -0.17
N ASP A 193 -5.81 16.26 0.85
CA ASP A 193 -6.09 16.91 2.13
C ASP A 193 -6.19 15.85 3.24
N PHE A 194 -6.31 16.30 4.49
CA PHE A 194 -6.34 15.42 5.65
C PHE A 194 -7.51 14.44 5.59
N ALA A 195 -8.70 14.90 5.20
CA ALA A 195 -9.89 14.04 5.17
C ALA A 195 -9.77 12.92 4.12
N SER A 196 -9.29 13.23 2.93
CA SER A 196 -9.07 12.24 1.86
C SER A 196 -7.96 11.25 2.20
N ALA A 197 -6.86 11.71 2.81
CA ALA A 197 -5.79 10.85 3.31
C ALA A 197 -6.29 9.91 4.41
N SER A 198 -6.99 10.43 5.43
CA SER A 198 -7.59 9.62 6.50
C SER A 198 -8.60 8.60 5.96
N GLN A 199 -9.46 8.99 5.02
CA GLN A 199 -10.42 8.05 4.43
C GLN A 199 -9.73 6.91 3.66
N ARG A 200 -8.61 7.18 2.98
CA ARG A 200 -7.80 6.14 2.34
C ARG A 200 -7.10 5.26 3.37
N ALA A 201 -6.42 5.86 4.35
CA ALA A 201 -5.72 5.17 5.42
C ALA A 201 -6.66 4.27 6.24
N SER A 202 -7.94 4.65 6.39
CA SER A 202 -8.92 3.83 7.11
C SER A 202 -9.19 2.47 6.46
N ILE A 203 -9.05 2.38 5.13
CA ILE A 203 -9.22 1.11 4.40
C ILE A 203 -8.10 0.15 4.77
N GLU A 204 -6.86 0.63 4.74
CA GLU A 204 -5.70 -0.17 5.13
C GLU A 204 -5.73 -0.51 6.63
N LEU A 205 -6.10 0.45 7.49
CA LEU A 205 -6.28 0.22 8.93
C LEU A 205 -7.23 -0.95 9.23
N CYS A 206 -8.40 -0.96 8.57
CA CYS A 206 -9.38 -2.02 8.75
C CYS A 206 -8.91 -3.35 8.14
N ARG A 207 -8.17 -3.32 7.01
CA ARG A 207 -7.60 -4.53 6.41
C ARG A 207 -6.57 -5.17 7.34
N ASN A 208 -5.67 -4.37 7.87
CA ASN A 208 -4.64 -4.79 8.81
C ASN A 208 -5.27 -5.31 10.10
N GLU A 209 -6.32 -4.66 10.60
CA GLU A 209 -7.08 -5.15 11.74
C GLU A 209 -7.69 -6.53 11.45
N TYR A 210 -8.32 -6.71 10.28
CA TYR A 210 -8.93 -7.98 9.90
C TYR A 210 -7.89 -9.12 9.85
N VAL A 211 -6.77 -8.93 9.16
CA VAL A 211 -5.74 -9.99 9.04
C VAL A 211 -5.09 -10.29 10.39
N LEU A 212 -4.86 -9.28 11.23
CA LEU A 212 -4.32 -9.47 12.59
C LEU A 212 -5.30 -10.23 13.50
N ARG A 213 -6.62 -9.96 13.39
CA ARG A 213 -7.65 -10.72 14.13
C ARG A 213 -7.66 -12.18 13.69
N CYS A 214 -7.64 -12.44 12.39
CA CYS A 214 -7.59 -13.80 11.86
C CYS A 214 -6.32 -14.53 12.33
N PHE A 215 -5.17 -13.88 12.24
CA PHE A 215 -3.89 -14.45 12.68
C PHE A 215 -3.89 -14.81 14.16
N ARG A 216 -4.36 -13.90 15.04
CA ARG A 216 -4.44 -14.17 16.48
C ARG A 216 -5.44 -15.26 16.83
N ALA A 217 -6.54 -15.36 16.09
CA ALA A 217 -7.52 -16.42 16.29
C ALA A 217 -6.96 -17.80 15.91
N THR A 218 -6.10 -17.88 14.88
CA THR A 218 -5.47 -19.13 14.45
C THR A 218 -4.17 -19.44 15.20
N HIS A 219 -3.55 -18.45 15.83
CA HIS A 219 -2.32 -18.59 16.62
C HIS A 219 -2.47 -17.94 18.01
N PRO A 220 -3.34 -18.49 18.89
CA PRO A 220 -3.70 -17.86 20.17
C PRO A 220 -2.54 -17.78 21.17
N THR A 221 -1.51 -18.61 21.01
CA THR A 221 -0.32 -18.64 21.87
C THR A 221 0.87 -17.90 21.26
N PHE A 222 0.70 -17.24 20.11
CA PHE A 222 1.78 -16.54 19.42
C PHE A 222 2.23 -15.31 20.22
N THR A 223 3.52 -15.24 20.49
CA THR A 223 4.17 -14.17 21.25
C THR A 223 5.18 -13.42 20.39
N ILE A 224 5.76 -12.37 20.95
CA ILE A 224 6.83 -11.61 20.27
C ILE A 224 8.06 -12.48 19.97
N ASP A 225 8.32 -13.50 20.79
CA ASP A 225 9.45 -14.44 20.63
C ASP A 225 9.27 -15.38 19.42
N ASP A 226 8.03 -15.53 18.93
CA ASP A 226 7.68 -16.36 17.78
C ASP A 226 7.86 -15.63 16.44
N LEU A 227 8.05 -14.30 16.45
CA LEU A 227 8.24 -13.49 15.23
C LEU A 227 9.27 -14.05 14.23
N PRO A 228 10.41 -14.65 14.63
CA PRO A 228 11.36 -15.26 13.70
C PRO A 228 10.76 -16.33 12.79
N GLN A 229 9.63 -16.96 13.17
CA GLN A 229 8.93 -17.98 12.39
C GLN A 229 8.21 -17.38 11.16
N ILE A 230 7.86 -16.09 11.20
CA ILE A 230 7.18 -15.39 10.10
C ILE A 230 8.20 -15.02 9.03
N LYS A 231 8.24 -15.74 7.91
CA LYS A 231 9.29 -15.59 6.89
C LYS A 231 9.32 -14.20 6.23
N ASN A 232 8.15 -13.63 5.95
CA ASN A 232 8.04 -12.33 5.29
C ASN A 232 8.31 -11.19 6.29
N ILE A 233 9.34 -10.37 6.03
CA ILE A 233 9.75 -9.28 6.93
C ILE A 233 8.67 -8.21 7.12
N PHE A 234 7.88 -7.92 6.09
CA PHE A 234 6.83 -6.92 6.15
C PHE A 234 5.63 -7.41 6.98
N GLU A 235 5.23 -8.67 6.82
CA GLU A 235 4.26 -9.32 7.71
C GLU A 235 4.76 -9.35 9.16
N ARG A 236 6.04 -9.68 9.35
CA ARG A 236 6.67 -9.72 10.67
C ARG A 236 6.66 -8.34 11.35
N ARG A 237 6.91 -7.26 10.62
CA ARG A 237 6.80 -5.88 11.11
C ARG A 237 5.37 -5.49 11.45
N LEU A 238 4.40 -5.84 10.60
CA LEU A 238 2.98 -5.61 10.90
C LEU A 238 2.58 -6.27 12.22
N ILE A 239 3.00 -7.52 12.44
CA ILE A 239 2.74 -8.23 13.71
C ILE A 239 3.48 -7.58 14.87
N PHE A 240 4.77 -7.24 14.71
CA PHE A 240 5.55 -6.57 15.74
C PHE A 240 4.91 -5.25 16.21
N PHE A 241 4.52 -4.38 15.29
CA PHE A 241 3.85 -3.12 15.63
C PHE A 241 2.44 -3.30 16.20
N SER A 242 1.83 -4.48 16.00
CA SER A 242 0.56 -4.82 16.67
C SER A 242 0.72 -5.09 18.16
N PHE A 243 1.92 -5.42 18.64
CA PHE A 243 2.19 -5.64 20.06
C PHE A 243 2.43 -4.31 20.82
N PRO A 244 2.23 -4.29 22.15
CA PRO A 244 2.50 -3.11 22.98
C PRO A 244 3.93 -2.55 22.83
N GLU A 245 4.93 -3.40 22.67
CA GLU A 245 6.34 -3.04 22.50
C GLU A 245 6.56 -2.26 21.20
N GLY A 246 6.02 -2.76 20.08
CA GLY A 246 6.09 -2.06 18.81
C GLY A 246 5.31 -0.74 18.84
N HIS A 247 4.14 -0.71 19.49
CA HIS A 247 3.39 0.53 19.69
C HIS A 247 4.15 1.55 20.55
N ALA A 248 4.87 1.11 21.58
CA ALA A 248 5.70 1.99 22.40
C ALA A 248 6.80 2.68 21.56
N LEU A 249 7.45 1.94 20.65
CA LEU A 249 8.42 2.53 19.71
C LEU A 249 7.77 3.54 18.76
N PHE A 250 6.56 3.24 18.26
CA PHE A 250 5.81 4.20 17.45
C PHE A 250 5.52 5.51 18.21
N GLN A 251 5.10 5.39 19.48
CA GLN A 251 4.84 6.53 20.36
C GLN A 251 6.12 7.32 20.70
N GLU A 252 7.24 6.63 20.93
CA GLU A 252 8.54 7.26 21.13
C GLU A 252 8.97 8.05 19.89
N ARG A 253 8.85 7.44 18.70
CA ARG A 253 9.17 8.11 17.44
C ARG A 253 8.32 9.37 17.22
N LEU A 254 7.03 9.32 17.54
CA LEU A 254 6.12 10.46 17.43
C LEU A 254 6.53 11.66 18.32
N ARG A 255 7.07 11.39 19.52
CA ARG A 255 7.53 12.42 20.46
C ARG A 255 8.94 12.94 20.14
N THR A 256 9.70 12.20 19.35
CA THR A 256 11.10 12.51 19.10
C THR A 256 11.25 13.55 17.99
N PRO A 257 11.86 14.72 18.26
CA PRO A 257 12.08 15.77 17.27
C PRO A 257 12.87 15.29 16.05
N VAL A 258 12.80 16.06 14.96
CA VAL A 258 13.64 15.83 13.77
C VAL A 258 15.11 15.90 14.15
N GLN A 259 15.90 14.98 13.58
CA GLN A 259 17.34 15.00 13.77
C GLN A 259 17.93 16.21 13.04
N ALA A 260 18.46 17.18 13.79
CA ALA A 260 19.02 18.42 13.24
C ALA A 260 20.10 18.20 12.16
N ARG A 261 20.77 17.05 12.17
CA ARG A 261 21.80 16.67 11.19
C ARG A 261 21.26 16.02 9.91
N ARG A 262 19.95 15.77 9.79
CA ARG A 262 19.31 15.13 8.63
C ARG A 262 18.02 15.86 8.23
N PRO A 263 18.09 17.11 7.75
CA PRO A 263 16.90 17.82 7.28
C PRO A 263 16.28 17.10 6.08
N ALA A 264 14.96 17.19 5.96
CA ALA A 264 14.25 16.64 4.81
C ALA A 264 14.51 17.47 3.55
N SER A 265 15.21 16.86 2.60
CA SER A 265 15.26 17.35 1.22
C SER A 265 14.04 16.83 0.44
N PRO A 266 13.55 17.57 -0.57
CA PRO A 266 12.61 17.00 -1.54
C PRO A 266 13.17 15.68 -2.12
N PRO A 267 12.35 14.64 -2.29
CA PRO A 267 12.78 13.40 -2.93
C PRO A 267 13.30 13.68 -4.33
N ARG A 268 14.41 13.01 -4.65
CA ARG A 268 14.84 12.89 -6.04
C ARG A 268 13.88 11.96 -6.77
N VAL A 269 13.31 12.43 -7.86
CA VAL A 269 12.52 11.59 -8.77
C VAL A 269 13.48 10.76 -9.63
N MET A 270 13.44 9.44 -9.46
CA MET A 270 14.25 8.51 -10.24
C MET A 270 13.56 8.19 -11.57
N PHE A 271 12.23 8.06 -11.55
CA PHE A 271 11.42 7.80 -12.74
C PHE A 271 10.00 8.34 -12.55
N ASP A 272 9.40 8.87 -13.61
CA ASP A 272 8.00 9.30 -13.63
C ASP A 272 7.45 9.12 -15.05
N GLY A 273 6.90 7.94 -15.33
CA GLY A 273 6.51 7.57 -16.68
C GLY A 273 5.62 6.33 -16.78
N PRO A 274 5.05 6.08 -17.98
CA PRO A 274 4.30 4.86 -18.24
C PRO A 274 5.23 3.65 -18.34
N LEU A 275 4.76 2.50 -17.86
CA LEU A 275 5.37 1.21 -18.14
C LEU A 275 4.68 0.58 -19.36
N LEU A 276 5.44 0.33 -20.42
CA LEU A 276 4.94 -0.30 -21.63
C LEU A 276 5.02 -1.83 -21.52
N GLY A 277 3.95 -2.51 -21.93
CA GLY A 277 3.93 -3.97 -21.99
C GLY A 277 2.56 -4.54 -22.35
N PRO A 278 2.37 -5.87 -22.24
CA PRO A 278 1.13 -6.53 -22.66
C PRO A 278 -0.13 -6.10 -21.89
N TRP A 279 0.02 -5.54 -20.68
CA TRP A 279 -1.08 -4.97 -19.90
C TRP A 279 -1.68 -3.70 -20.54
N SER A 280 -0.95 -3.02 -21.43
CA SER A 280 -1.38 -1.76 -22.05
C SER A 280 -2.69 -1.89 -22.83
N ARG A 281 -3.08 -3.11 -23.25
CA ARG A 281 -4.40 -3.37 -23.85
C ARG A 281 -5.58 -3.16 -22.88
N TYR A 282 -5.33 -3.20 -21.58
CA TYR A 282 -6.33 -3.10 -20.51
C TYR A 282 -6.26 -1.82 -19.69
N ALA A 283 -5.06 -1.35 -19.40
CA ALA A 283 -4.85 -0.19 -18.56
C ALA A 283 -3.50 0.45 -18.87
N THR A 284 -3.42 1.76 -18.68
CA THR A 284 -2.12 2.41 -18.56
C THR A 284 -1.56 2.06 -17.20
N VAL A 285 -0.36 1.51 -17.15
CA VAL A 285 0.41 1.37 -15.90
C VAL A 285 1.45 2.47 -15.87
N TRP A 286 1.55 3.16 -14.73
CA TRP A 286 2.47 4.26 -14.50
C TRP A 286 3.36 3.93 -13.32
N ARG A 287 4.59 4.42 -13.32
CA ARG A 287 5.49 4.35 -12.17
C ARG A 287 6.00 5.75 -11.84
N GLY A 288 5.81 6.17 -10.59
CA GLY A 288 6.49 7.29 -9.96
C GLY A 288 7.47 6.74 -8.94
N ALA A 289 8.76 6.74 -9.23
CA ALA A 289 9.79 6.24 -8.33
C ALA A 289 10.53 7.42 -7.68
N PHE A 290 10.43 7.53 -6.37
CA PHE A 290 11.23 8.46 -5.57
C PHE A 290 12.39 7.71 -4.94
N GLU A 291 13.55 8.36 -4.87
CA GLU A 291 14.67 7.83 -4.10
C GLU A 291 14.25 7.65 -2.63
N LEU A 292 14.51 6.46 -2.09
CA LEU A 292 14.17 6.15 -0.71
C LEU A 292 15.04 6.98 0.23
N PRO A 293 14.47 7.53 1.31
CA PRO A 293 15.26 8.27 2.30
C PRO A 293 16.40 7.44 2.92
N THR A 294 16.16 6.15 3.09
CA THR A 294 17.09 5.17 3.66
C THR A 294 16.77 3.77 3.15
N GLU A 295 17.80 2.97 2.89
CA GLU A 295 17.65 1.54 2.55
C GLU A 295 17.35 0.67 3.77
N SER A 296 17.43 1.23 4.99
CA SER A 296 17.15 0.49 6.24
C SER A 296 15.76 -0.12 6.27
N CYS A 297 14.80 0.49 5.55
CA CYS A 297 13.45 -0.05 5.39
C CYS A 297 13.41 -1.40 4.67
N MET A 298 14.42 -1.74 3.87
CA MET A 298 14.53 -3.03 3.17
C MET A 298 15.32 -4.07 3.97
N GLY A 299 15.97 -3.66 5.07
CA GLY A 299 16.74 -4.56 5.93
C GLY A 299 15.86 -5.46 6.81
N PRO A 300 16.43 -6.49 7.46
CA PRO A 300 15.70 -7.46 8.28
C PRO A 300 15.26 -6.91 9.66
N LYS A 301 15.50 -5.61 9.92
CA LYS A 301 15.17 -4.96 11.18
C LYS A 301 13.66 -4.91 11.42
N LEU A 302 13.23 -5.35 12.61
CA LEU A 302 11.82 -5.37 13.04
C LEU A 302 11.30 -4.00 13.42
N ASP A 303 12.15 -3.18 14.01
CA ASP A 303 11.87 -1.85 14.55
C ASP A 303 11.80 -0.77 13.46
N PHE A 304 11.48 -1.16 12.22
CA PHE A 304 11.24 -0.23 11.12
C PHE A 304 9.75 -0.20 10.78
N PHE A 305 9.08 0.94 11.02
CA PHE A 305 7.64 1.09 10.75
C PHE A 305 7.37 1.28 9.24
N PHE A 306 7.31 0.16 8.52
CA PHE A 306 6.98 0.10 7.10
C PHE A 306 6.76 -1.36 6.65
N TRP A 307 5.67 -1.65 5.94
CA TRP A 307 5.34 -2.96 5.39
C TRP A 307 4.55 -2.88 4.07
#